data_AF-A0A1C3WCM0-F1
#
_entry.id   AF-A0A1C3WCM0-F1
#
_cell.length_a   1.000
_cell.length_b   1.000
_cell.length_c   1.000
_cell.angle_alpha   90.00
_cell.angle_beta   90.00
_cell.angle_gamma   90.00
#
_symmetry.space_group_name_H-M   'P 1'
#
loop_
_entity.id
_entity.type
_entity.pdbx_description
1 polymer ?
#
loop_
_entity_poly.entity_id
_entity_poly.type
_entity_poly.pdbx_seq_one_letter_code
_entity_poly.pdbx_strand_id
1 'polypeptide(L)'
;MTRSQKTVAGFLMGLAGVLVLYLAPATAQADAILTGINFVHPTSFSVADQNAALAHMKAAGVHIIRFGMEDKEDENLDFIRRAHAQNIGVVLIFHGKYAPGAAVRPYRPKEFPGMWAGPPISFLAPDLSRIYFQQFMDKLDAAGIALAGIELENEINMAGNNPDFSLPGEGRVLGLDDLSHDSEGQKVAKGYLQYLRVLAALKDVRDHSSLSRQAPLLPFSLVDTGPEGAWPTPKNYDGVSPGATMTFLRNNGLDKLVDDYNLHTYPWADGPGEKASAIHRLRRLQQLALPLCSPAGSSSGKPCWVTEWGFPNDSKSCPSDERARSLLVQEMMGDFRQLTQEKRLTGLIYYSWLGEARFDVYRCGSLTKTGQLAIGPITAH
;
A
#
# COMPACT_ATOMS: atom_id res chain seq x y z
N MET A 1 11.04 -43.31 81.69
CA MET A 1 10.77 -44.72 81.35
C MET A 1 9.88 -44.75 80.11
N THR A 2 10.39 -45.34 79.01
CA THR A 2 9.67 -46.02 77.89
C THR A 2 8.56 -45.24 77.15
N ARG A 3 8.43 -45.22 75.82
CA ARG A 3 8.90 -46.14 74.77
C ARG A 3 8.75 -45.49 73.39
N SER A 4 9.39 -46.13 72.43
CA SER A 4 9.69 -45.77 71.04
C SER A 4 8.60 -46.19 70.03
N GLN A 5 8.48 -45.39 68.95
CA GLN A 5 8.33 -45.75 67.52
C GLN A 5 7.10 -46.47 66.91
N LYS A 6 6.64 -45.83 65.80
CA LYS A 6 6.41 -46.31 64.42
C LYS A 6 5.00 -46.74 63.93
N THR A 7 4.48 -45.88 63.03
CA THR A 7 3.88 -46.10 61.68
C THR A 7 2.82 -47.18 61.42
N VAL A 8 1.70 -46.82 60.74
CA VAL A 8 1.32 -47.25 59.36
C VAL A 8 0.06 -46.48 58.83
N ALA A 9 0.20 -46.04 57.57
CA ALA A 9 -0.68 -45.67 56.43
C ALA A 9 -2.24 -45.59 56.40
N GLY A 10 -2.71 -44.65 55.55
CA GLY A 10 -3.87 -44.74 54.62
C GLY A 10 -5.03 -43.75 54.88
N PHE A 11 -5.80 -43.15 53.93
CA PHE A 11 -5.77 -42.86 52.48
C PHE A 11 -7.02 -41.94 52.18
N LEU A 12 -6.95 -40.97 51.24
CA LEU A 12 -8.03 -40.17 50.55
C LEU A 12 -8.81 -39.09 51.37
N MET A 13 -9.22 -37.91 50.88
CA MET A 13 -9.54 -37.43 49.51
C MET A 13 -9.68 -35.87 49.45
N GLY A 14 -9.20 -35.23 48.36
CA GLY A 14 -9.76 -34.07 47.59
C GLY A 14 -9.95 -32.69 48.26
N LEU A 15 -9.76 -31.50 47.66
CA LEU A 15 -9.44 -31.05 46.30
C LEU A 15 -8.46 -29.86 46.43
N ALA A 16 -7.38 -29.85 45.65
CA ALA A 16 -6.62 -28.63 45.36
C ALA A 16 -6.91 -28.24 43.90
N GLY A 17 -7.66 -27.15 43.72
CA GLY A 17 -7.92 -26.56 42.41
C GLY A 17 -6.63 -26.01 41.82
N VAL A 18 -6.16 -26.65 40.75
CA VAL A 18 -5.07 -26.13 39.93
C VAL A 18 -5.65 -25.01 39.06
N LEU A 19 -5.24 -23.78 39.37
CA LEU A 19 -5.44 -22.62 38.51
C LEU A 19 -4.55 -22.80 37.26
N VAL A 20 -5.10 -23.35 36.20
CA VAL A 20 -4.44 -23.40 34.88
C VAL A 20 -4.54 -22.00 34.27
N LEU A 21 -3.51 -21.18 34.51
CA LEU A 21 -3.23 -20.02 33.68
C LEU A 21 -2.92 -20.53 32.26
N TYR A 22 -3.90 -20.40 31.36
CA TYR A 22 -3.66 -20.47 29.92
C TYR A 22 -2.81 -19.26 29.51
N LEU A 23 -1.50 -19.35 29.76
CA LEU A 23 -0.52 -18.59 29.00
C LEU A 23 -0.52 -19.21 27.60
N ALA A 24 -1.31 -18.63 26.69
CA ALA A 24 -1.09 -18.87 25.28
C ALA A 24 0.39 -18.57 25.00
N PRO A 25 1.12 -19.45 24.31
CA PRO A 25 2.45 -19.09 23.87
C PRO A 25 2.28 -17.88 22.97
N ALA A 26 2.88 -16.75 23.35
CA ALA A 26 3.19 -15.69 22.40
C ALA A 26 4.18 -16.31 21.40
N THR A 27 3.63 -17.01 20.41
CA THR A 27 4.40 -17.51 19.29
C THR A 27 4.97 -16.29 18.59
N ALA A 28 6.30 -16.26 18.53
CA ALA A 28 7.11 -15.28 17.83
C ALA A 28 6.72 -15.22 16.34
N GLN A 29 5.66 -14.47 16.05
CA GLN A 29 5.20 -14.11 14.71
C GLN A 29 5.31 -12.58 14.56
N ALA A 30 6.37 -12.01 15.14
CA ALA A 30 6.61 -10.56 15.19
C ALA A 30 7.50 -10.04 14.04
N ASP A 31 7.92 -10.92 13.12
CA ASP A 31 8.95 -10.65 12.11
C ASP A 31 8.47 -10.83 10.65
N ALA A 32 7.19 -11.13 10.44
CA ALA A 32 6.60 -11.20 9.10
C ALA A 32 5.91 -9.87 8.76
N ILE A 33 6.25 -9.29 7.62
CA ILE A 33 5.58 -8.09 7.12
C ILE A 33 4.22 -8.45 6.51
N LEU A 34 3.35 -7.45 6.38
CA LEU A 34 2.10 -7.61 5.67
C LEU A 34 2.39 -7.83 4.17
N THR A 35 1.84 -8.90 3.59
CA THR A 35 1.94 -9.18 2.16
C THR A 35 0.55 -9.23 1.54
N GLY A 36 0.41 -8.70 0.32
CA GLY A 36 -0.87 -8.62 -0.36
C GLY A 36 -0.76 -8.49 -1.87
N ILE A 37 -1.91 -8.29 -2.52
CA ILE A 37 -1.98 -8.06 -3.96
C ILE A 37 -3.03 -7.01 -4.32
N ASN A 38 -2.78 -6.23 -5.35
CA ASN A 38 -3.76 -5.26 -5.86
C ASN A 38 -4.89 -5.97 -6.62
N PHE A 39 -6.12 -5.50 -6.39
CA PHE A 39 -7.29 -5.80 -7.20
C PHE A 39 -7.69 -4.51 -7.92
N VAL A 40 -7.42 -4.42 -9.21
CA VAL A 40 -7.58 -3.16 -9.95
C VAL A 40 -9.04 -3.00 -10.37
N HIS A 41 -9.68 -1.89 -9.99
CA HIS A 41 -11.06 -1.53 -10.35
C HIS A 41 -12.12 -2.64 -10.11
N PRO A 42 -12.28 -3.11 -8.85
CA PRO A 42 -13.16 -4.24 -8.56
C PRO A 42 -14.61 -4.04 -9.01
N THR A 43 -15.15 -2.81 -8.96
CA THR A 43 -16.55 -2.54 -9.36
C THR A 43 -16.76 -2.53 -10.88
N SER A 44 -15.69 -2.64 -11.67
CA SER A 44 -15.76 -2.84 -13.12
C SER A 44 -16.03 -4.30 -13.51
N PHE A 45 -15.89 -5.25 -12.57
CA PHE A 45 -16.18 -6.66 -12.79
C PHE A 45 -17.60 -7.03 -12.34
N SER A 46 -18.16 -8.09 -12.93
CA SER A 46 -19.41 -8.65 -12.43
C SER A 46 -19.23 -9.22 -11.02
N VAL A 47 -20.31 -9.28 -10.23
CA VAL A 47 -20.27 -9.90 -8.90
C VAL A 47 -19.80 -11.35 -8.94
N ALA A 48 -20.15 -12.09 -10.00
CA ALA A 48 -19.70 -13.47 -10.18
C ALA A 48 -18.19 -13.55 -10.38
N ASP A 49 -17.61 -12.68 -11.20
CA ASP A 49 -16.17 -12.63 -11.45
C ASP A 49 -15.40 -12.18 -10.21
N GLN A 50 -15.92 -11.19 -9.47
CA GLN A 50 -15.36 -10.78 -8.19
C GLN A 50 -15.33 -11.96 -7.19
N ASN A 51 -16.42 -12.70 -7.06
CA ASN A 51 -16.50 -13.85 -6.16
C ASN A 51 -15.56 -14.98 -6.57
N ALA A 52 -15.46 -15.26 -7.87
CA ALA A 52 -14.52 -16.25 -8.39
C ALA A 52 -13.07 -15.82 -8.08
N ALA A 53 -12.73 -14.56 -8.30
CA ALA A 53 -11.41 -14.01 -7.99
C ALA A 53 -11.09 -14.11 -6.49
N LEU A 54 -12.00 -13.71 -5.60
CA LEU A 54 -11.83 -13.82 -4.15
C LEU A 54 -11.68 -15.28 -3.69
N ALA A 55 -12.42 -16.21 -4.28
CA ALA A 55 -12.28 -17.64 -3.98
C ALA A 55 -10.90 -18.17 -4.41
N HIS A 56 -10.41 -17.78 -5.59
CA HIS A 56 -9.07 -18.15 -6.06
C HIS A 56 -7.96 -17.52 -5.22
N MET A 57 -8.12 -16.26 -4.80
CA MET A 57 -7.20 -15.57 -3.88
C MET A 57 -7.10 -16.32 -2.55
N LYS A 58 -8.24 -16.67 -1.95
CA LYS A 58 -8.30 -17.46 -0.72
C LYS A 58 -7.62 -18.83 -0.90
N ALA A 59 -7.91 -19.54 -1.99
CA ALA A 59 -7.28 -20.82 -2.29
C ALA A 59 -5.75 -20.70 -2.48
N ALA A 60 -5.27 -19.55 -2.95
CA ALA A 60 -3.86 -19.22 -3.09
C ALA A 60 -3.19 -18.73 -1.79
N GLY A 61 -3.94 -18.56 -0.69
CA GLY A 61 -3.41 -18.03 0.57
C GLY A 61 -3.25 -16.51 0.61
N VAL A 62 -3.91 -15.77 -0.27
CA VAL A 62 -3.97 -14.30 -0.19
C VAL A 62 -4.83 -13.90 1.00
N HIS A 63 -4.29 -13.05 1.86
CA HIS A 63 -4.99 -12.53 3.03
C HIS A 63 -5.26 -11.03 2.97
N ILE A 64 -4.58 -10.29 2.10
CA ILE A 64 -4.75 -8.85 1.93
C ILE A 64 -4.91 -8.50 0.46
N ILE A 65 -5.91 -7.67 0.17
CA ILE A 65 -6.04 -6.98 -1.11
C ILE A 65 -5.95 -5.47 -0.92
N ARG A 66 -5.41 -4.78 -1.91
CA ARG A 66 -5.46 -3.31 -2.02
C ARG A 66 -6.26 -2.89 -3.24
N PHE A 67 -7.08 -1.86 -3.11
CA PHE A 67 -7.73 -1.22 -4.25
C PHE A 67 -8.15 0.22 -3.92
N GLY A 68 -8.34 1.02 -4.97
CA GLY A 68 -8.84 2.38 -4.86
C GLY A 68 -10.35 2.46 -4.84
N MET A 69 -10.89 3.28 -3.95
CA MET A 69 -12.31 3.50 -3.81
C MET A 69 -12.89 4.15 -5.07
N GLU A 70 -13.76 3.45 -5.78
CA GLU A 70 -14.45 3.99 -6.95
C GLU A 70 -15.65 4.87 -6.52
N ASP A 71 -16.15 5.77 -7.38
CA ASP A 71 -17.28 6.68 -7.08
C ASP A 71 -18.64 5.95 -7.09
N LYS A 72 -18.70 4.87 -6.31
CA LYS A 72 -19.72 3.82 -6.27
C LYS A 72 -19.74 3.21 -4.86
N GLU A 73 -20.03 4.03 -3.87
CA GLU A 73 -19.72 3.71 -2.46
C GLU A 73 -20.33 2.40 -1.97
N ASP A 74 -21.60 2.15 -2.28
CA ASP A 74 -22.30 0.94 -1.83
C ASP A 74 -21.75 -0.32 -2.53
N GLU A 75 -21.35 -0.22 -3.80
CA GLU A 75 -20.77 -1.34 -4.56
C GLU A 75 -19.38 -1.71 -4.04
N ASN A 76 -18.57 -0.72 -3.67
CA ASN A 76 -17.29 -0.93 -2.99
C ASN A 76 -17.50 -1.60 -1.63
N LEU A 77 -18.44 -1.11 -0.81
CA LEU A 77 -18.77 -1.71 0.50
C LEU A 77 -19.20 -3.17 0.35
N ASP A 78 -20.02 -3.49 -0.64
CA ASP A 78 -20.45 -4.85 -0.91
C ASP A 78 -19.31 -5.75 -1.36
N PHE A 79 -18.37 -5.24 -2.16
CA PHE A 79 -17.15 -5.98 -2.49
C PHE A 79 -16.29 -6.25 -1.24
N ILE A 80 -16.10 -5.24 -0.37
CA ILE A 80 -15.36 -5.39 0.89
C ILE A 80 -16.00 -6.44 1.80
N ARG A 81 -17.34 -6.45 1.93
CA ARG A 81 -18.07 -7.48 2.68
C ARG A 81 -17.80 -8.88 2.16
N ARG A 82 -17.77 -9.06 0.84
CA ARG A 82 -17.49 -10.36 0.20
C ARG A 82 -16.03 -10.78 0.39
N ALA A 83 -15.08 -9.85 0.32
CA ALA A 83 -13.67 -10.13 0.64
C ALA A 83 -13.51 -10.53 2.11
N HIS A 84 -14.12 -9.78 3.03
CA HIS A 84 -14.11 -10.07 4.46
C HIS A 84 -14.71 -11.46 4.78
N ALA A 85 -15.81 -11.85 4.13
CA ALA A 85 -16.40 -13.19 4.27
C ALA A 85 -15.45 -14.33 3.82
N GLN A 86 -14.42 -14.02 3.02
CA GLN A 86 -13.37 -14.95 2.63
C GLN A 86 -12.14 -14.89 3.54
N ASN A 87 -12.17 -14.12 4.64
CA ASN A 87 -11.03 -13.78 5.50
C ASN A 87 -9.90 -13.06 4.75
N ILE A 88 -10.28 -12.18 3.81
CA ILE A 88 -9.38 -11.30 3.09
C ILE A 88 -9.58 -9.88 3.60
N GLY A 89 -8.55 -9.31 4.22
CA GLY A 89 -8.50 -7.92 4.66
C GLY A 89 -8.30 -6.95 3.49
N VAL A 90 -8.76 -5.71 3.66
CA VAL A 90 -8.71 -4.69 2.63
C VAL A 90 -7.84 -3.51 3.07
N VAL A 91 -6.88 -3.15 2.24
CA VAL A 91 -6.20 -1.85 2.25
C VAL A 91 -6.94 -0.96 1.27
N LEU A 92 -7.65 0.05 1.78
CA LEU A 92 -8.53 0.89 0.96
C LEU A 92 -7.91 2.26 0.71
N ILE A 93 -7.82 2.67 -0.56
CA ILE A 93 -7.44 4.04 -0.91
C ILE A 93 -8.70 4.89 -0.92
N PHE A 94 -8.78 5.87 -0.03
CA PHE A 94 -9.78 6.91 -0.07
C PHE A 94 -9.35 8.05 -0.99
N HIS A 95 -10.34 8.70 -1.60
CA HIS A 95 -10.15 9.94 -2.35
C HIS A 95 -10.91 11.07 -1.66
N GLY A 96 -10.26 12.22 -1.50
CA GLY A 96 -10.86 13.39 -0.87
C GLY A 96 -12.01 13.96 -1.71
N LYS A 97 -12.93 14.66 -1.04
CA LYS A 97 -14.00 15.39 -1.71
C LYS A 97 -13.54 16.83 -1.98
N TYR A 98 -13.99 17.38 -3.09
CA TYR A 98 -13.63 18.72 -3.55
C TYR A 98 -14.73 19.73 -3.25
N ALA A 99 -14.36 21.01 -3.17
CA ALA A 99 -15.34 22.08 -3.07
C ALA A 99 -16.29 22.08 -4.29
N PRO A 100 -17.60 22.32 -4.09
CA PRO A 100 -18.54 22.46 -5.19
C PRO A 100 -18.07 23.52 -6.20
N GLY A 101 -18.08 23.18 -7.49
CA GLY A 101 -17.65 24.08 -8.56
C GLY A 101 -16.13 24.25 -8.70
N ALA A 102 -15.31 23.43 -8.03
CA ALA A 102 -13.87 23.40 -8.26
C ALA A 102 -13.57 23.21 -9.76
N ALA A 103 -12.63 24.00 -10.28
CA ALA A 103 -12.21 23.89 -11.68
C ALA A 103 -11.66 22.50 -11.95
N VAL A 104 -11.98 21.94 -13.12
CA VAL A 104 -11.59 20.58 -13.50
C VAL A 104 -10.61 20.63 -14.67
N ARG A 105 -9.46 19.95 -14.54
CA ARG A 105 -8.58 19.68 -15.67
C ARG A 105 -9.26 18.70 -16.62
N PRO A 106 -9.41 19.01 -17.92
CA PRO A 106 -10.11 18.14 -18.86
C PRO A 106 -9.32 16.88 -19.19
N TYR A 107 -10.03 15.79 -19.49
CA TYR A 107 -9.45 14.53 -19.94
C TYR A 107 -9.04 14.64 -21.41
N ARG A 108 -7.74 14.48 -21.72
CA ARG A 108 -7.19 14.60 -23.08
C ARG A 108 -6.28 13.42 -23.43
N PRO A 109 -6.78 12.18 -23.47
CA PRO A 109 -5.96 10.96 -23.59
C PRO A 109 -5.17 10.85 -24.91
N LYS A 110 -5.60 11.54 -25.97
CA LYS A 110 -4.88 11.59 -27.25
C LYS A 110 -3.61 12.45 -27.18
N GLU A 111 -3.64 13.52 -26.39
CA GLU A 111 -2.53 14.46 -26.22
C GLU A 111 -1.65 14.06 -25.03
N PHE A 112 -2.28 13.59 -23.95
CA PHE A 112 -1.66 13.24 -22.69
C PHE A 112 -2.21 11.90 -22.19
N PRO A 113 -1.76 10.76 -22.76
CA PRO A 113 -2.18 9.45 -22.30
C PRO A 113 -1.78 9.23 -20.84
N GLY A 114 -2.68 8.64 -20.05
CA GLY A 114 -2.45 8.40 -18.61
C GLY A 114 -2.59 9.65 -17.72
N MET A 115 -3.08 10.78 -18.25
CA MET A 115 -3.43 11.95 -17.45
C MET A 115 -4.94 12.01 -17.22
N TRP A 116 -5.35 11.85 -15.96
CA TRP A 116 -6.77 11.82 -15.62
C TRP A 116 -7.36 13.23 -15.48
N ALA A 117 -8.65 13.35 -15.79
CA ALA A 117 -9.40 14.54 -15.44
C ALA A 117 -9.60 14.61 -13.92
N GLY A 118 -9.78 15.82 -13.42
CA GLY A 118 -10.15 16.04 -12.03
C GLY A 118 -9.85 17.45 -11.58
N PRO A 119 -10.39 17.87 -10.43
CA PRO A 119 -9.99 19.11 -9.81
C PRO A 119 -8.56 19.02 -9.23
N PRO A 120 -7.80 20.12 -9.20
CA PRO A 120 -6.48 20.14 -8.56
C PRO A 120 -6.55 19.78 -7.08
N ILE A 121 -5.51 19.14 -6.54
CA ILE A 121 -5.45 18.72 -5.13
C ILE A 121 -5.53 19.93 -4.20
N SER A 122 -5.07 21.11 -4.65
CA SER A 122 -5.23 22.38 -3.93
C SER A 122 -6.70 22.83 -3.70
N PHE A 123 -7.67 22.20 -4.35
CA PHE A 123 -9.12 22.43 -4.17
C PHE A 123 -9.83 21.37 -3.32
N LEU A 124 -9.09 20.39 -2.77
CA LEU A 124 -9.64 19.44 -1.82
C LEU A 124 -10.30 20.18 -0.64
N ALA A 125 -11.43 19.67 -0.16
CA ALA A 125 -12.22 20.26 0.91
C ALA A 125 -12.18 19.37 2.17
N PRO A 126 -11.39 19.73 3.21
CA PRO A 126 -11.22 18.90 4.41
C PRO A 126 -12.52 18.56 5.13
N ASP A 127 -13.43 19.52 5.28
CA ASP A 127 -14.69 19.28 5.99
C ASP A 127 -15.62 18.33 5.22
N LEU A 128 -15.74 18.51 3.91
CA LEU A 128 -16.52 17.61 3.05
C LEU A 128 -15.91 16.21 3.01
N SER A 129 -14.58 16.14 2.96
CA SER A 129 -13.85 14.88 3.00
C SER A 129 -14.06 14.17 4.33
N ARG A 130 -14.00 14.89 5.46
CA ARG A 130 -14.25 14.35 6.80
C ARG A 130 -15.63 13.72 6.90
N ILE A 131 -16.67 14.41 6.43
CA ILE A 131 -18.05 13.90 6.44
C ILE A 131 -18.15 12.62 5.64
N TYR A 132 -17.59 12.63 4.43
CA TYR A 132 -17.57 11.45 3.55
C TYR A 132 -16.83 10.26 4.20
N PHE A 133 -15.62 10.48 4.71
CA PHE A 133 -14.83 9.44 5.37
C PHE A 133 -15.59 8.88 6.57
N GLN A 134 -16.18 9.74 7.41
CA GLN A 134 -16.95 9.30 8.57
C GLN A 134 -18.14 8.42 8.15
N GLN A 135 -18.92 8.85 7.16
CA GLN A 135 -20.06 8.09 6.67
C GLN A 135 -19.66 6.70 6.17
N PHE A 136 -18.55 6.59 5.43
CA PHE A 136 -18.11 5.30 4.93
C PHE A 136 -17.53 4.41 6.04
N MET A 137 -16.74 4.98 6.95
CA MET A 137 -16.18 4.26 8.11
C MET A 137 -17.28 3.78 9.07
N ASP A 138 -18.34 4.57 9.27
CA ASP A 138 -19.52 4.16 10.05
C ASP A 138 -20.24 2.97 9.41
N LYS A 139 -20.35 2.94 8.06
CA LYS A 139 -20.91 1.80 7.33
C LYS A 139 -20.07 0.53 7.51
N LEU A 140 -18.73 0.66 7.54
CA LEU A 140 -17.81 -0.46 7.80
C LEU A 140 -17.93 -0.97 9.24
N ASP A 141 -17.93 -0.05 10.21
CA ASP A 141 -18.13 -0.36 11.63
C ASP A 141 -19.46 -1.08 11.87
N ALA A 142 -20.55 -0.57 11.30
CA ALA A 142 -21.87 -1.19 11.37
C ALA A 142 -21.93 -2.57 10.68
N ALA A 143 -21.08 -2.80 9.68
CA ALA A 143 -20.94 -4.10 9.02
C ALA A 143 -20.01 -5.06 9.78
N GLY A 144 -19.39 -4.63 10.89
CA GLY A 144 -18.45 -5.46 11.65
C GLY A 144 -17.10 -5.64 10.94
N ILE A 145 -16.70 -4.72 10.07
CA ILE A 145 -15.51 -4.84 9.21
C ILE A 145 -14.43 -3.86 9.65
N ALA A 146 -13.26 -4.39 10.00
CA ALA A 146 -12.03 -3.61 10.15
C ALA A 146 -11.24 -3.59 8.84
N LEU A 147 -10.69 -2.43 8.46
CA LEU A 147 -9.75 -2.34 7.36
C LEU A 147 -8.37 -2.85 7.78
N ALA A 148 -7.65 -3.47 6.85
CA ALA A 148 -6.26 -3.91 7.05
C ALA A 148 -5.26 -2.76 6.87
N GLY A 149 -5.67 -1.69 6.19
CA GLY A 149 -4.90 -0.46 6.02
C GLY A 149 -5.76 0.61 5.34
N ILE A 150 -5.37 1.86 5.50
CA ILE A 150 -6.05 3.02 4.94
C ILE A 150 -5.01 3.87 4.21
N GLU A 151 -5.31 4.27 2.98
CA GLU A 151 -4.47 5.14 2.17
C GLU A 151 -5.29 6.35 1.70
N LEU A 152 -4.66 7.51 1.51
CA LEU A 152 -5.31 8.69 0.94
C LEU A 152 -4.65 9.08 -0.38
N GLU A 153 -5.44 9.13 -1.46
CA GLU A 153 -5.00 9.40 -2.83
C GLU A 153 -3.92 8.45 -3.35
N ASN A 154 -3.60 8.57 -4.64
CA ASN A 154 -2.62 7.72 -5.32
C ASN A 154 -1.70 8.57 -6.21
N GLU A 155 -0.37 8.41 -6.10
CA GLU A 155 0.63 8.96 -7.03
C GLU A 155 0.52 10.47 -7.32
N ILE A 156 0.23 11.29 -6.30
CA ILE A 156 0.04 12.73 -6.50
C ILE A 156 1.35 13.51 -6.72
N ASN A 157 2.51 12.85 -6.71
CA ASN A 157 3.81 13.48 -7.01
C ASN A 157 4.13 13.57 -8.51
N MET A 158 3.16 13.26 -9.37
CA MET A 158 3.25 13.46 -10.81
C MET A 158 1.91 13.89 -11.41
N ALA A 159 1.96 14.46 -12.61
CA ALA A 159 0.79 15.03 -13.28
C ALA A 159 -0.36 14.03 -13.53
N GLY A 160 -0.10 12.72 -13.57
CA GLY A 160 -1.10 11.68 -13.86
C GLY A 160 -2.35 11.79 -12.97
N ASN A 161 -2.11 11.82 -11.66
CA ASN A 161 -3.16 11.84 -10.64
C ASN A 161 -3.23 13.18 -9.88
N ASN A 162 -2.39 14.15 -10.24
CA ASN A 162 -2.40 15.48 -9.63
C ASN A 162 -2.65 16.59 -10.68
N PRO A 163 -3.88 17.14 -10.72
CA PRO A 163 -4.22 18.24 -11.62
C PRO A 163 -3.69 19.62 -11.21
N ASP A 164 -2.91 19.76 -10.12
CA ASP A 164 -2.15 20.99 -9.85
C ASP A 164 -1.00 21.17 -10.86
N PHE A 165 -0.53 20.07 -11.47
CA PHE A 165 0.43 20.14 -12.58
C PHE A 165 -0.26 20.59 -13.87
N SER A 166 0.38 21.53 -14.55
CA SER A 166 0.07 22.06 -15.87
C SER A 166 0.27 20.98 -16.95
N LEU A 167 -0.58 21.00 -17.97
CA LEU A 167 -0.46 20.16 -19.16
C LEU A 167 -0.59 21.00 -20.45
N PRO A 168 0.43 21.06 -21.31
CA PRO A 168 1.73 20.40 -21.17
C PRO A 168 2.58 20.99 -20.02
N GLY A 169 3.48 20.18 -19.49
CA GLY A 169 4.57 20.63 -18.61
C GLY A 169 5.89 20.74 -19.38
N GLU A 170 6.98 21.00 -18.66
CA GLU A 170 8.32 21.20 -19.24
C GLU A 170 9.15 19.91 -19.30
N GLY A 171 8.65 18.80 -18.75
CA GLY A 171 9.40 17.54 -18.68
C GLY A 171 10.45 17.54 -17.57
N ARG A 172 10.16 18.22 -16.47
CA ARG A 172 11.05 18.37 -15.31
C ARG A 172 10.61 17.47 -14.16
N VAL A 173 11.59 16.97 -13.41
CA VAL A 173 11.42 16.41 -12.07
C VAL A 173 11.87 17.48 -11.10
N LEU A 174 10.91 18.14 -10.46
CA LEU A 174 11.14 19.25 -9.55
C LEU A 174 11.81 18.79 -8.24
N GLY A 175 12.70 19.65 -7.76
CA GLY A 175 13.43 19.54 -6.50
C GLY A 175 12.67 20.12 -5.31
N LEU A 176 13.31 20.09 -4.14
CA LEU A 176 12.75 20.68 -2.93
C LEU A 176 12.72 22.22 -3.02
N ASP A 177 13.76 22.81 -3.61
CA ASP A 177 13.86 24.28 -3.75
C ASP A 177 12.79 24.82 -4.72
N ASP A 178 12.49 24.07 -5.78
CA ASP A 178 11.43 24.40 -6.74
C ASP A 178 10.06 24.51 -6.08
N LEU A 179 9.76 23.68 -5.06
CA LEU A 179 8.47 23.75 -4.34
C LEU A 179 8.27 25.10 -3.62
N SER A 180 9.34 25.85 -3.37
CA SER A 180 9.27 27.20 -2.79
C SER A 180 9.46 28.33 -3.81
N HIS A 181 10.20 28.12 -4.89
CA HIS A 181 10.65 29.21 -5.76
C HIS A 181 10.16 29.12 -7.22
N ASP A 182 9.85 27.92 -7.72
CA ASP A 182 9.32 27.72 -9.07
C ASP A 182 7.79 27.86 -9.07
N SER A 183 7.25 28.55 -10.08
CA SER A 183 5.81 28.82 -10.13
C SER A 183 4.93 27.57 -10.29
N GLU A 184 5.44 26.53 -10.94
CA GLU A 184 4.78 25.22 -11.03
C GLU A 184 4.93 24.47 -9.70
N GLY A 185 6.15 24.45 -9.15
CA GLY A 185 6.44 23.88 -7.84
C GLY A 185 5.55 24.45 -6.72
N GLN A 186 5.31 25.76 -6.70
CA GLN A 186 4.44 26.43 -5.74
C GLN A 186 2.96 25.99 -5.85
N LYS A 187 2.44 25.71 -7.06
CA LYS A 187 1.07 25.17 -7.23
C LYS A 187 0.96 23.79 -6.62
N VAL A 188 1.93 22.92 -6.92
CA VAL A 188 1.98 21.55 -6.40
C VAL A 188 2.16 21.56 -4.88
N ALA A 189 3.04 22.42 -4.35
CA ALA A 189 3.23 22.61 -2.91
C ALA A 189 1.94 23.03 -2.20
N LYS A 190 1.15 23.93 -2.80
CA LYS A 190 -0.18 24.29 -2.29
C LYS A 190 -1.11 23.07 -2.25
N GLY A 191 -1.08 22.24 -3.28
CA GLY A 191 -1.77 20.94 -3.32
C GLY A 191 -1.37 20.03 -2.16
N TYR A 192 -0.07 19.84 -1.95
CA TYR A 192 0.46 19.03 -0.84
C TYR A 192 0.03 19.53 0.54
N LEU A 193 0.02 20.85 0.77
CA LEU A 193 -0.46 21.42 2.03
C LEU A 193 -1.95 21.18 2.24
N GLN A 194 -2.75 21.26 1.16
CA GLN A 194 -4.18 20.96 1.24
C GLN A 194 -4.45 19.47 1.45
N TYR A 195 -3.68 18.60 0.79
CA TYR A 195 -3.67 17.16 1.02
C TYR A 195 -3.41 16.81 2.48
N LEU A 196 -2.41 17.43 3.13
CA LEU A 196 -2.12 17.17 4.55
C LEU A 196 -3.30 17.54 5.47
N ARG A 197 -4.10 18.55 5.13
CA ARG A 197 -5.33 18.89 5.87
C ARG A 197 -6.41 17.82 5.72
N VAL A 198 -6.57 17.26 4.52
CA VAL A 198 -7.50 16.14 4.30
C VAL A 198 -6.99 14.86 4.97
N LEU A 199 -5.68 14.60 4.94
CA LEU A 199 -5.08 13.48 5.64
C LEU A 199 -5.28 13.57 7.15
N ALA A 200 -5.18 14.77 7.73
CA ALA A 200 -5.51 14.99 9.13
C ALA A 200 -6.99 14.70 9.44
N ALA A 201 -7.91 15.06 8.55
CA ALA A 201 -9.33 14.71 8.68
C ALA A 201 -9.57 13.19 8.58
N LEU A 202 -8.90 12.50 7.66
CA LEU A 202 -8.96 11.03 7.56
C LEU A 202 -8.38 10.35 8.80
N LYS A 203 -7.26 10.85 9.33
CA LYS A 203 -6.69 10.37 10.60
C LYS A 203 -7.68 10.50 11.74
N ASP A 204 -8.29 11.66 11.90
CA ASP A 204 -9.30 11.90 12.95
C ASP A 204 -10.44 10.88 12.86
N VAL A 205 -11.00 10.66 11.67
CA VAL A 205 -12.05 9.66 11.46
C VAL A 205 -11.55 8.24 11.77
N ARG A 206 -10.36 7.85 11.28
CA ARG A 206 -9.75 6.55 11.58
C ARG A 206 -9.62 6.35 13.07
N ASP A 207 -9.04 7.32 13.79
CA ASP A 207 -8.75 7.24 15.22
C ASP A 207 -10.04 7.11 16.06
N HIS A 208 -11.19 7.59 15.55
CA HIS A 208 -12.50 7.46 16.18
C HIS A 208 -13.32 6.24 15.74
N SER A 209 -12.90 5.51 14.69
CA SER A 209 -13.55 4.26 14.28
C SER A 209 -13.45 3.21 15.39
N SER A 210 -14.55 2.51 15.65
CA SER A 210 -14.60 1.46 16.66
C SER A 210 -13.79 0.23 16.27
N LEU A 211 -13.70 -0.10 14.97
CA LEU A 211 -13.03 -1.29 14.45
C LEU A 211 -11.68 -0.99 13.79
N SER A 212 -11.54 0.15 13.11
CA SER A 212 -10.37 0.45 12.27
C SER A 212 -9.40 1.46 12.90
N ARG A 213 -9.58 1.86 14.16
CA ARG A 213 -8.65 2.78 14.87
C ARG A 213 -7.18 2.35 14.90
N GLN A 214 -6.91 1.06 14.70
CA GLN A 214 -5.55 0.50 14.65
C GLN A 214 -5.11 0.14 13.23
N ALA A 215 -5.96 0.31 12.22
CA ALA A 215 -5.58 0.09 10.83
C ALA A 215 -4.48 1.10 10.45
N PRO A 216 -3.33 0.67 9.90
CA PRO A 216 -2.26 1.58 9.49
C PRO A 216 -2.77 2.64 8.51
N LEU A 217 -2.49 3.91 8.81
CA LEU A 217 -2.78 5.02 7.92
C LEU A 217 -1.53 5.38 7.13
N LEU A 218 -1.63 5.25 5.81
CA LEU A 218 -0.60 5.52 4.82
C LEU A 218 -0.90 6.84 4.10
N PRO A 219 0.12 7.61 3.69
CA PRO A 219 -0.08 8.66 2.71
C PRO A 219 -0.30 8.04 1.31
N PHE A 220 -0.58 8.90 0.33
CA PHE A 220 -0.55 8.51 -1.08
C PHE A 220 0.74 7.76 -1.42
N SER A 221 0.63 6.82 -2.35
CA SER A 221 1.80 6.14 -2.88
C SER A 221 2.71 7.05 -3.70
N LEU A 222 3.96 7.16 -3.30
CA LEU A 222 4.99 7.90 -4.04
C LEU A 222 5.47 7.12 -5.26
N VAL A 223 5.41 7.73 -6.45
CA VAL A 223 6.02 7.19 -7.67
C VAL A 223 7.51 7.47 -7.70
N ASP A 224 8.31 6.49 -8.09
CA ASP A 224 9.72 6.69 -8.47
C ASP A 224 9.84 7.49 -9.78
N THR A 225 9.78 8.82 -9.66
CA THR A 225 10.03 9.75 -10.77
C THR A 225 11.53 9.94 -11.07
N GLY A 226 12.41 9.33 -10.28
CA GLY A 226 13.86 9.54 -10.33
C GLY A 226 14.33 10.77 -9.54
N PRO A 227 15.62 11.13 -9.68
CA PRO A 227 16.18 12.32 -9.05
C PRO A 227 15.64 13.60 -9.70
N GLU A 228 15.82 14.73 -9.01
CA GLU A 228 15.60 16.07 -9.56
C GLU A 228 16.35 16.28 -10.89
N GLY A 229 15.73 17.03 -11.80
CA GLY A 229 16.28 17.37 -13.12
C GLY A 229 15.40 16.87 -14.26
N ALA A 230 16.00 16.19 -15.24
CA ALA A 230 15.26 15.62 -16.37
C ALA A 230 14.69 14.25 -16.01
N TRP A 231 13.51 13.92 -16.54
CA TRP A 231 13.00 12.55 -16.44
C TRP A 231 14.00 11.54 -17.03
N PRO A 232 14.14 10.35 -16.43
CA PRO A 232 14.92 9.26 -17.03
C PRO A 232 14.42 8.84 -18.41
N THR A 233 13.15 9.07 -18.70
CA THR A 233 12.54 8.90 -20.03
C THR A 233 11.79 10.18 -20.37
N PRO A 234 12.03 10.81 -21.54
CA PRO A 234 11.40 12.09 -21.88
C PRO A 234 9.88 12.08 -21.69
N LYS A 235 9.37 13.05 -20.92
CA LYS A 235 7.95 13.30 -20.68
C LYS A 235 7.61 14.73 -21.09
N ASN A 236 6.35 14.98 -21.43
CA ASN A 236 5.80 16.30 -21.72
C ASN A 236 4.98 16.86 -20.53
N TYR A 237 5.32 16.41 -19.33
CA TYR A 237 4.69 16.79 -18.07
C TYR A 237 5.72 16.76 -16.95
N ASP A 238 5.44 17.50 -15.89
CA ASP A 238 6.33 17.61 -14.75
C ASP A 238 5.94 16.61 -13.65
N GLY A 239 6.90 16.35 -12.76
CA GLY A 239 6.71 15.60 -11.52
C GLY A 239 7.59 16.19 -10.43
N VAL A 240 7.49 15.68 -9.21
CA VAL A 240 8.39 16.03 -8.10
C VAL A 240 9.16 14.78 -7.70
N SER A 241 10.45 14.92 -7.42
CA SER A 241 11.27 13.78 -6.99
C SER A 241 10.71 13.17 -5.68
N PRO A 242 10.88 11.86 -5.43
CA PRO A 242 10.40 11.23 -4.20
C PRO A 242 11.00 11.88 -2.94
N GLY A 243 12.30 12.19 -2.99
CA GLY A 243 13.03 12.83 -1.89
C GLY A 243 12.52 14.24 -1.57
N ALA A 244 12.30 15.07 -2.59
CA ALA A 244 11.74 16.42 -2.40
C ALA A 244 10.31 16.36 -1.85
N THR A 245 9.47 15.49 -2.42
CA THR A 245 8.09 15.30 -1.98
C THR A 245 8.02 14.89 -0.51
N MET A 246 8.76 13.85 -0.12
CA MET A 246 8.77 13.36 1.25
C MET A 246 9.33 14.43 2.20
N THR A 247 10.46 15.06 1.86
CA THR A 247 11.06 16.09 2.72
C THR A 247 10.09 17.25 2.95
N PHE A 248 9.41 17.71 1.89
CA PHE A 248 8.41 18.78 1.99
C PHE A 248 7.25 18.38 2.91
N LEU A 249 6.63 17.20 2.69
CA LEU A 249 5.48 16.76 3.47
C LEU A 249 5.85 16.56 4.95
N ARG A 250 7.02 15.99 5.23
CA ARG A 250 7.53 15.78 6.59
C ARG A 250 7.79 17.10 7.32
N ASN A 251 8.44 18.06 6.65
CA ASN A 251 8.64 19.41 7.19
C ASN A 251 7.31 20.12 7.50
N ASN A 252 6.22 19.70 6.84
CA ASN A 252 4.87 20.23 7.05
C ASN A 252 3.98 19.31 7.92
N GLY A 253 4.56 18.32 8.60
CA GLY A 253 3.88 17.58 9.67
C GLY A 253 3.38 16.17 9.32
N LEU A 254 3.74 15.61 8.15
CA LEU A 254 3.34 14.25 7.75
C LEU A 254 3.59 13.19 8.83
N ASP A 255 4.74 13.24 9.51
CA ASP A 255 5.16 12.23 10.51
C ASP A 255 4.19 12.08 11.70
N LYS A 256 3.33 13.09 11.92
CA LYS A 256 2.30 13.08 12.98
C LYS A 256 0.97 12.48 12.49
N LEU A 257 0.80 12.34 11.19
CA LEU A 257 -0.45 11.95 10.54
C LEU A 257 -0.47 10.49 10.09
N VAL A 258 0.69 9.88 9.85
CA VAL A 258 0.77 8.52 9.27
C VAL A 258 1.54 7.56 10.16
N ASP A 259 1.22 6.28 10.01
CA ASP A 259 1.88 5.19 10.73
C ASP A 259 3.13 4.70 9.97
N ASP A 260 3.03 4.63 8.64
CA ASP A 260 4.10 4.29 7.70
C ASP A 260 4.05 5.22 6.48
N TYR A 261 5.13 5.31 5.74
CA TYR A 261 5.15 5.91 4.40
C TYR A 261 4.76 4.90 3.33
N ASN A 262 4.53 5.39 2.12
CA ASN A 262 4.01 4.58 1.03
C ASN A 262 4.72 4.88 -0.29
N LEU A 263 5.10 3.85 -1.04
CA LEU A 263 5.80 3.97 -2.31
C LEU A 263 5.39 2.91 -3.33
N HIS A 264 5.49 3.30 -4.60
CA HIS A 264 5.41 2.44 -5.76
C HIS A 264 6.80 2.28 -6.37
N THR A 265 7.14 1.06 -6.78
CA THR A 265 8.36 0.81 -7.53
C THR A 265 8.14 -0.27 -8.59
N TYR A 266 8.49 0.05 -9.82
CA TYR A 266 8.44 -0.87 -10.96
C TYR A 266 9.86 -1.04 -11.50
N PRO A 267 10.64 -1.99 -10.94
CA PRO A 267 12.05 -2.15 -11.29
C PRO A 267 12.24 -2.52 -12.76
N TRP A 268 13.44 -2.27 -13.28
CA TRP A 268 13.77 -2.67 -14.66
C TRP A 268 13.82 -4.19 -14.80
N ALA A 269 13.22 -4.67 -15.89
CA ALA A 269 13.09 -6.09 -16.22
C ALA A 269 14.30 -6.66 -17.00
N ASP A 270 15.43 -5.95 -17.04
CA ASP A 270 16.62 -6.33 -17.80
C ASP A 270 17.38 -7.52 -17.18
N GLY A 271 18.04 -8.34 -18.00
CA GLY A 271 18.88 -9.47 -17.55
C GLY A 271 18.27 -10.34 -16.42
N PRO A 272 17.11 -11.00 -16.60
CA PRO A 272 16.58 -11.93 -15.60
C PRO A 272 17.58 -13.06 -15.30
N GLY A 273 17.94 -13.28 -14.03
CA GLY A 273 18.96 -14.26 -13.64
C GLY A 273 20.40 -13.79 -13.82
N GLU A 274 20.63 -12.61 -14.38
CA GLU A 274 21.98 -12.04 -14.53
C GLU A 274 22.38 -11.26 -13.28
N LYS A 275 23.51 -11.65 -12.67
CA LYS A 275 24.01 -11.04 -11.43
C LYS A 275 24.21 -9.53 -11.55
N ALA A 276 24.68 -9.04 -12.70
CA ALA A 276 24.92 -7.61 -12.91
C ALA A 276 23.62 -6.80 -12.89
N SER A 277 22.57 -7.27 -13.60
CA SER A 277 21.25 -6.64 -13.60
C SER A 277 20.56 -6.73 -12.24
N ALA A 278 20.71 -7.85 -11.52
CA ALA A 278 20.20 -7.98 -10.15
C ALA A 278 20.85 -6.95 -9.19
N ILE A 279 22.18 -6.78 -9.25
CA ILE A 279 22.88 -5.74 -8.47
C ILE A 279 22.40 -4.34 -8.85
N HIS A 280 22.14 -4.10 -10.14
CA HIS A 280 21.64 -2.83 -10.62
C HIS A 280 20.23 -2.52 -10.08
N ARG A 281 19.31 -3.50 -10.12
CA ARG A 281 17.97 -3.40 -9.50
C ARG A 281 18.04 -3.11 -8.01
N LEU A 282 18.83 -3.87 -7.26
CA LEU A 282 19.01 -3.67 -5.82
C LEU A 282 19.51 -2.25 -5.51
N ARG A 283 20.52 -1.76 -6.26
CA ARG A 283 21.04 -0.40 -6.08
C ARG A 283 19.94 0.65 -6.29
N ARG A 284 19.10 0.48 -7.31
CA ARG A 284 17.99 1.41 -7.57
C ARG A 284 16.95 1.36 -6.45
N LEU A 285 16.57 0.16 -6.00
CA LEU A 285 15.68 0.00 -4.85
C LEU A 285 16.25 0.70 -3.61
N GLN A 286 17.55 0.53 -3.32
CA GLN A 286 18.21 1.17 -2.19
C GLN A 286 18.27 2.69 -2.32
N GLN A 287 18.52 3.22 -3.53
CA GLN A 287 18.51 4.66 -3.80
C GLN A 287 17.13 5.30 -3.54
N LEU A 288 16.05 4.56 -3.81
CA LEU A 288 14.69 5.00 -3.49
C LEU A 288 14.37 4.81 -2.01
N ALA A 289 14.57 3.61 -1.47
CA ALA A 289 14.06 3.23 -0.16
C ALA A 289 14.90 3.75 1.01
N LEU A 290 16.23 3.72 0.95
CA LEU A 290 17.06 4.12 2.10
C LEU A 290 16.88 5.57 2.56
N PRO A 291 16.75 6.58 1.68
CA PRO A 291 16.52 7.95 2.12
C PRO A 291 15.09 8.21 2.61
N LEU A 292 14.12 7.38 2.21
CA LEU A 292 12.71 7.57 2.53
C LEU A 292 12.27 6.74 3.75
N CYS A 293 12.69 5.49 3.81
CA CYS A 293 12.17 4.47 4.73
C CYS A 293 13.11 4.29 5.91
N SER A 294 12.72 4.82 7.06
CA SER A 294 13.45 4.65 8.32
C SER A 294 13.11 3.30 8.97
N PRO A 295 14.02 2.69 9.75
CA PRO A 295 13.68 1.52 10.54
C PRO A 295 12.53 1.80 11.51
N ALA A 296 11.67 0.82 11.75
CA ALA A 296 10.60 0.90 12.75
C ALA A 296 11.15 1.31 14.12
N GLY A 297 10.49 2.29 14.75
CA GLY A 297 10.92 2.89 16.01
C GLY A 297 11.95 4.01 15.89
N SER A 298 12.36 4.38 14.67
CA SER A 298 13.22 5.54 14.44
C SER A 298 12.54 6.85 14.87
N SER A 299 13.32 7.78 15.42
CA SER A 299 12.88 9.16 15.70
C SER A 299 12.97 10.07 14.48
N SER A 300 13.69 9.67 13.43
CA SER A 300 13.98 10.48 12.25
C SER A 300 13.12 10.14 11.03
N GLY A 301 12.08 9.31 11.19
CA GLY A 301 11.12 8.96 10.13
C GLY A 301 10.34 7.70 10.45
N LYS A 302 9.60 7.19 9.46
CA LYS A 302 8.75 5.99 9.56
C LYS A 302 9.24 4.87 8.62
N PRO A 303 8.83 3.61 8.87
CA PRO A 303 8.99 2.55 7.86
C PRO A 303 8.12 2.85 6.64
N CYS A 304 8.32 2.06 5.60
CA CYS A 304 7.52 2.14 4.38
C CYS A 304 6.69 0.88 4.17
N TRP A 305 5.63 1.07 3.39
CA TRP A 305 4.99 0.04 2.59
C TRP A 305 5.37 0.25 1.13
N VAL A 306 5.64 -0.85 0.43
CA VAL A 306 5.63 -0.89 -1.04
C VAL A 306 4.25 -1.38 -1.46
N THR A 307 3.34 -0.47 -1.80
CA THR A 307 1.93 -0.82 -2.08
C THR A 307 1.66 -1.20 -3.54
N GLU A 308 2.61 -0.90 -4.43
CA GLU A 308 2.66 -1.46 -5.77
C GLU A 308 4.09 -1.75 -6.20
N TRP A 309 4.28 -2.94 -6.73
CA TRP A 309 5.45 -3.34 -7.46
C TRP A 309 5.13 -4.52 -8.37
N GLY A 310 5.89 -4.67 -9.45
CA GLY A 310 5.72 -5.79 -10.34
C GLY A 310 6.53 -5.66 -11.61
N PHE A 311 6.39 -6.65 -12.48
CA PHE A 311 7.01 -6.68 -13.79
C PHE A 311 5.94 -7.03 -14.82
N PRO A 312 5.85 -6.29 -15.94
CA PRO A 312 4.88 -6.62 -16.98
C PRO A 312 5.25 -7.95 -17.65
N ASN A 313 4.23 -8.66 -18.12
CA ASN A 313 4.33 -9.79 -19.03
C ASN A 313 3.42 -9.57 -20.23
N ASP A 314 4.06 -9.27 -21.36
CA ASP A 314 3.37 -9.02 -22.63
C ASP A 314 3.02 -10.31 -23.39
N SER A 315 3.36 -11.49 -22.86
CA SER A 315 2.99 -12.76 -23.47
C SER A 315 1.47 -12.95 -23.51
N LYS A 316 0.98 -13.28 -24.71
CA LYS A 316 -0.44 -13.60 -24.94
C LYS A 316 -0.71 -15.11 -25.00
N SER A 317 0.30 -15.95 -24.72
CA SER A 317 0.15 -17.41 -24.78
C SER A 317 -0.59 -17.97 -23.56
N CYS A 318 -1.24 -19.13 -23.74
CA CYS A 318 -1.76 -19.95 -22.65
C CYS A 318 -1.22 -21.39 -22.74
N PRO A 319 -0.42 -21.86 -21.76
CA PRO A 319 0.02 -21.13 -20.56
C PRO A 319 0.93 -19.92 -20.88
N SER A 320 0.90 -18.92 -20.00
CA SER A 320 1.76 -17.72 -20.09
C SER A 320 3.23 -18.12 -19.92
N ASP A 321 4.14 -17.54 -20.70
CA ASP A 321 5.59 -17.70 -20.45
C ASP A 321 5.99 -16.83 -19.26
N GLU A 322 6.27 -17.47 -18.13
CA GLU A 322 6.60 -16.82 -16.86
C GLU A 322 8.09 -16.93 -16.51
N ARG A 323 8.93 -17.51 -17.37
CA ARG A 323 10.32 -17.85 -17.01
C ARG A 323 11.12 -16.61 -16.59
N ALA A 324 11.11 -15.58 -17.43
CA ALA A 324 11.81 -14.32 -17.15
C ALA A 324 11.19 -13.59 -15.95
N ARG A 325 9.86 -13.43 -15.95
CA ARG A 325 9.14 -12.68 -14.90
C ARG A 325 9.29 -13.31 -13.52
N SER A 326 9.28 -14.64 -13.41
CA SER A 326 9.42 -15.33 -12.13
C SER A 326 10.82 -15.20 -11.53
N LEU A 327 11.88 -15.20 -12.35
CA LEU A 327 13.25 -14.91 -11.89
C LEU A 327 13.36 -13.48 -11.34
N LEU A 328 12.84 -12.49 -12.05
CA LEU A 328 12.84 -11.09 -11.61
C LEU A 328 12.10 -10.91 -10.28
N VAL A 329 10.93 -11.55 -10.11
CA VAL A 329 10.19 -11.51 -8.84
C VAL A 329 10.96 -12.21 -7.73
N GLN A 330 11.57 -13.37 -7.99
CA GLN A 330 12.36 -14.07 -6.98
C GLN A 330 13.54 -13.22 -6.48
N GLU A 331 14.22 -12.52 -7.37
CA GLU A 331 15.32 -11.60 -7.03
C GLU A 331 14.82 -10.43 -6.18
N MET A 332 13.76 -9.73 -6.62
CA MET A 332 13.18 -8.61 -5.88
C MET A 332 12.67 -9.02 -4.50
N MET A 333 12.09 -10.22 -4.35
CA MET A 333 11.71 -10.74 -3.03
C MET A 333 12.93 -10.93 -2.11
N GLY A 334 14.11 -11.23 -2.66
CA GLY A 334 15.37 -11.23 -1.94
C GLY A 334 15.77 -9.83 -1.46
N ASP A 335 15.63 -8.83 -2.33
CA ASP A 335 15.96 -7.44 -2.02
C ASP A 335 15.00 -6.85 -0.96
N PHE A 336 13.69 -7.12 -1.07
CA PHE A 336 12.71 -6.72 -0.07
C PHE A 336 12.93 -7.42 1.28
N ARG A 337 13.43 -8.65 1.29
CA ARG A 337 13.80 -9.34 2.54
C ARG A 337 14.90 -8.57 3.27
N GLN A 338 15.88 -8.01 2.57
CA GLN A 338 16.92 -7.19 3.20
C GLN A 338 16.30 -5.96 3.89
N LEU A 339 15.44 -5.20 3.21
CA LEU A 339 14.76 -4.04 3.79
C LEU A 339 13.84 -4.41 4.97
N THR A 340 13.25 -5.60 4.91
CA THR A 340 12.42 -6.17 5.99
C THR A 340 13.27 -6.52 7.22
N GLN A 341 14.43 -7.15 7.04
CA GLN A 341 15.40 -7.42 8.12
C GLN A 341 15.92 -6.14 8.77
N GLU A 342 16.09 -5.09 7.97
CA GLU A 342 16.44 -3.74 8.46
C GLU A 342 15.24 -3.00 9.11
N LYS A 343 14.06 -3.63 9.16
CA LYS A 343 12.78 -3.07 9.67
C LYS A 343 12.35 -1.78 8.95
N ARG A 344 12.80 -1.57 7.72
CA ARG A 344 12.44 -0.41 6.88
C ARG A 344 11.19 -0.66 6.05
N LEU A 345 10.86 -1.92 5.80
CA LEU A 345 9.67 -2.34 5.09
C LEU A 345 8.74 -3.07 6.06
N THR A 346 7.47 -2.68 6.11
CA THR A 346 6.42 -3.25 6.99
C THR A 346 5.21 -3.76 6.21
N GLY A 347 5.09 -3.39 4.92
CA GLY A 347 4.07 -3.91 4.01
C GLY A 347 4.58 -4.03 2.57
N LEU A 348 4.13 -5.05 1.84
CA LEU A 348 4.49 -5.34 0.46
C LEU A 348 3.27 -5.86 -0.33
N ILE A 349 2.85 -5.14 -1.36
CA ILE A 349 1.65 -5.47 -2.14
C ILE A 349 2.02 -5.53 -3.62
N TYR A 350 1.86 -6.71 -4.22
CA TYR A 350 2.17 -6.92 -5.64
C TYR A 350 1.09 -6.30 -6.54
N TYR A 351 1.47 -5.83 -7.72
CA TYR A 351 0.57 -5.36 -8.77
C TYR A 351 0.65 -6.33 -9.97
N SER A 352 -0.38 -7.12 -10.29
CA SER A 352 -1.76 -7.18 -9.78
C SER A 352 -2.33 -8.60 -9.85
N TRP A 353 -3.47 -8.85 -9.19
CA TRP A 353 -4.20 -10.12 -9.34
C TRP A 353 -4.97 -10.16 -10.66
N LEU A 354 -5.84 -9.17 -10.84
CA LEU A 354 -6.70 -8.95 -12.00
C LEU A 354 -6.91 -7.44 -12.24
N GLY A 355 -7.20 -7.07 -13.49
CA GLY A 355 -7.65 -5.75 -13.91
C GLY A 355 -6.59 -4.94 -14.67
N GLU A 356 -5.35 -5.41 -14.71
CA GLU A 356 -4.31 -4.87 -15.57
C GLU A 356 -3.53 -6.02 -16.23
N ALA A 357 -3.97 -6.41 -17.43
CA ALA A 357 -3.57 -7.67 -18.07
C ALA A 357 -2.05 -7.83 -18.25
N ARG A 358 -1.29 -6.74 -18.32
CA ARG A 358 0.18 -6.81 -18.40
C ARG A 358 0.80 -7.26 -17.08
N PHE A 359 0.18 -6.95 -15.95
CA PHE A 359 0.70 -7.24 -14.61
C PHE A 359 0.03 -8.44 -13.94
N ASP A 360 -1.19 -8.79 -14.36
CA ASP A 360 -1.98 -9.85 -13.75
C ASP A 360 -1.22 -11.19 -13.57
N VAL A 361 -1.37 -11.77 -12.37
CA VAL A 361 -0.77 -13.06 -11.98
C VAL A 361 -1.76 -14.21 -11.95
N TYR A 362 -3.05 -13.95 -12.11
CA TYR A 362 -4.03 -14.99 -12.39
C TYR A 362 -4.33 -14.99 -13.89
N ARG A 363 -3.69 -15.90 -14.64
CA ARG A 363 -3.75 -15.95 -16.11
C ARG A 363 -4.15 -17.35 -16.57
N CYS A 364 -4.88 -17.42 -17.67
CA CYS A 364 -5.28 -18.69 -18.29
C CYS A 364 -5.97 -19.65 -17.30
N GLY A 365 -6.79 -19.12 -16.38
CA GLY A 365 -7.53 -19.91 -15.40
C GLY A 365 -6.68 -20.45 -14.23
N SER A 366 -5.48 -19.93 -13.99
CA SER A 366 -4.61 -20.40 -12.91
C SER A 366 -3.70 -19.29 -12.36
N LEU A 367 -3.26 -19.46 -11.12
CA LEU A 367 -2.21 -18.64 -10.53
C LEU A 367 -0.87 -18.96 -11.19
N THR A 368 -0.18 -17.95 -11.71
CA THR A 368 1.11 -18.14 -12.35
C THR A 368 2.23 -18.39 -11.34
N LYS A 369 3.38 -18.87 -11.82
CA LYS A 369 4.58 -19.03 -10.98
C LYS A 369 5.04 -17.71 -10.37
N THR A 370 4.95 -16.62 -11.12
CA THR A 370 5.21 -15.26 -10.61
C THR A 370 4.28 -14.92 -9.45
N GLY A 371 2.97 -15.16 -9.61
CA GLY A 371 2.00 -14.91 -8.55
C GLY A 371 2.29 -15.68 -7.27
N GLN A 372 2.60 -16.97 -7.39
CA GLN A 372 2.99 -17.81 -6.24
C GLN A 372 4.20 -17.26 -5.48
N LEU A 373 5.20 -16.71 -6.19
CA LEU A 373 6.38 -16.13 -5.57
C LEU A 373 6.06 -14.78 -4.91
N ALA A 374 5.28 -13.93 -5.58
CA ALA A 374 4.98 -12.59 -5.13
C ALA A 374 4.11 -12.52 -3.86
N ILE A 375 3.18 -13.46 -3.70
CA ILE A 375 2.32 -13.55 -2.49
C ILE A 375 2.94 -14.44 -1.40
N GLY A 376 4.13 -14.99 -1.64
CA GLY A 376 4.85 -15.79 -0.67
C GLY A 376 5.28 -14.96 0.54
N PRO A 377 5.39 -15.56 1.74
CA PRO A 377 5.79 -14.84 2.94
C PRO A 377 7.23 -14.29 2.81
N ILE A 378 7.45 -13.09 3.34
CA ILE A 378 8.78 -12.54 3.61
C ILE A 378 9.02 -12.61 5.11
N THR A 379 10.00 -13.42 5.51
CA THR A 379 10.46 -13.52 6.90
C THR A 379 11.69 -12.65 7.12
N ALA A 380 11.68 -11.81 8.16
CA ALA A 380 12.91 -11.28 8.72
C ALA A 380 13.59 -12.42 9.51
N HIS A 381 14.75 -12.88 9.06
CA HIS A 381 15.59 -13.80 9.85
C HIS A 381 16.74 -13.03 10.48
#